data_AF-A0A212FKL7-F1
#
_entry.id   AF-A0A212FKL7-F1
#
_cell.length_a   1.000
_cell.length_b   1.000
_cell.length_c   1.000
_cell.angle_alpha   90.00
_cell.angle_beta   90.00
_cell.angle_gamma   90.00
#
_symmetry.space_group_name_H-M   'P 1'
#
loop_
_entity.id
_entity.type
_entity.pdbx_description
1 polymer ?
#
loop_
_entity_poly.entity_id
_entity_poly.type
_entity_poly.pdbx_seq_one_letter_code
_entity_poly.pdbx_strand_id
1 'polypeptide(L)'
;MHKRRKKRLLTRSLSKETALLDDLQLGQCILDQSMTWKFNAFTLENVSGGRCLPVLCIHLFHVYGLISHYQLDAACAWKLFSLIEEGYHSTNPYHNSVHAADVTQAMHCFLQQNKILDYLEPIEIMASLLAAIAHDMDHPGVNQPFLIATSNHLATLYNGPPVQI
;
A
#
# COMPACT_ATOMS: atom_id res chain seq x y z
N MET A 1 10.80 24.10 5.67
CA MET A 1 11.65 22.97 5.22
C MET A 1 12.05 22.12 6.41
N HIS A 2 11.18 21.20 6.87
CA HIS A 2 11.48 20.34 8.00
C HIS A 2 12.17 19.05 7.54
N LYS A 3 13.47 18.94 7.85
CA LYS A 3 14.24 17.71 7.65
C LYS A 3 13.71 16.63 8.62
N ARG A 4 13.27 15.50 8.06
CA ARG A 4 12.83 14.29 8.76
C ARG A 4 13.93 13.85 9.74
N ARG A 5 13.66 13.91 11.05
CA ARG A 5 14.58 13.43 12.09
C ARG A 5 14.46 11.90 12.17
N LYS A 6 15.43 11.16 11.61
CA LYS A 6 15.51 9.70 11.75
C LYS A 6 15.49 9.35 13.24
N LYS A 7 14.45 8.65 13.71
CA LYS A 7 14.43 8.04 15.05
C LYS A 7 15.47 6.92 15.06
N ARG A 8 16.46 7.01 15.95
CA ARG A 8 17.46 5.97 16.17
C ARG A 8 16.83 4.87 17.02
N LEU A 9 16.56 3.72 16.42
CA LEU A 9 16.10 2.53 17.14
C LEU A 9 17.26 2.00 17.99
N LEU A 10 17.01 1.81 19.29
CA LEU A 10 17.90 1.13 20.23
C LEU A 10 17.58 -0.36 20.21
N THR A 11 17.94 -1.04 19.13
CA THR A 11 17.95 -2.50 19.07
C THR A 11 19.29 -2.94 18.48
N ARG A 12 20.07 -3.57 19.34
CA ARG A 12 21.25 -4.43 19.10
C ARG A 12 22.14 -4.12 17.88
N SER A 13 23.37 -3.72 18.19
CA SER A 13 24.53 -3.82 17.30
C SER A 13 24.60 -5.18 16.61
N LEU A 14 24.40 -5.18 15.30
CA LEU A 14 24.87 -6.22 14.39
C LEU A 14 25.77 -5.52 13.37
N SER A 15 27.06 -5.58 13.65
CA SER A 15 28.09 -5.40 12.64
C SER A 15 27.90 -6.48 11.57
N LYS A 16 27.36 -6.10 10.41
CA LYS A 16 27.72 -6.63 9.09
C LYS A 16 26.90 -5.87 8.05
N GLU A 17 27.58 -5.31 7.06
CA GLU A 17 26.98 -4.88 5.80
C GLU A 17 26.14 -6.04 5.24
N THR A 18 24.81 -5.91 5.27
CA THR A 18 23.91 -6.80 4.55
C THR A 18 23.88 -6.33 3.10
N ALA A 19 24.25 -7.24 2.21
CA ALA A 19 24.30 -6.98 0.78
C ALA A 19 22.89 -6.70 0.26
N LEU A 20 22.75 -5.73 -0.65
CA LEU A 20 21.51 -5.43 -1.39
C LEU A 20 20.80 -6.66 -1.98
N LEU A 21 21.55 -7.74 -2.25
CA LEU A 21 21.05 -9.01 -2.77
C LEU A 21 20.25 -9.82 -1.73
N ASP A 22 20.63 -9.76 -0.45
CA ASP A 22 19.92 -10.47 0.64
C ASP A 22 18.53 -9.83 0.87
N ASP A 23 18.45 -8.50 0.78
CA ASP A 23 17.19 -7.75 0.94
C ASP A 23 16.23 -8.00 -0.24
N LEU A 24 16.73 -8.09 -1.47
CA LEU A 24 15.94 -8.43 -2.66
C LEU A 24 15.38 -9.86 -2.59
N GLN A 25 16.22 -10.82 -2.18
CA GLN A 25 15.82 -12.22 -2.07
C GLN A 25 14.84 -12.45 -0.90
N LEU A 26 15.02 -11.73 0.21
CA LEU A 26 14.08 -11.73 1.32
C LEU A 26 12.74 -11.08 0.94
N GLY A 27 12.78 -9.96 0.20
CA GLY A 27 11.60 -9.30 -0.33
C GLY A 27 10.77 -10.22 -1.22
N GLN A 28 11.41 -10.96 -2.13
CA GLN A 28 10.72 -11.93 -2.98
C GLN A 28 10.08 -13.07 -2.16
N CYS A 29 10.80 -13.61 -1.17
CA CYS A 29 10.26 -14.67 -0.29
C CYS A 29 9.00 -14.22 0.47
N ILE A 30 8.93 -12.96 0.91
CA ILE A 30 7.75 -12.39 1.56
C ILE A 30 6.59 -12.23 0.56
N LEU A 31 6.89 -11.78 -0.66
CA LEU A 31 5.89 -11.62 -1.72
C LEU A 31 5.33 -12.96 -2.21
N ASP A 32 6.13 -14.03 -2.21
CA ASP A 32 5.65 -15.38 -2.53
C ASP A 32 4.61 -15.88 -1.52
N GLN A 33 4.58 -15.30 -0.31
CA GLN A 33 3.58 -15.55 0.72
C GLN A 33 2.40 -14.59 0.67
N SER A 34 2.26 -13.76 -0.38
CA SER A 34 1.20 -12.75 -0.50
C SER A 34 -0.21 -13.34 -0.49
N MET A 35 -0.40 -14.61 -0.86
CA MET A 35 -1.71 -15.29 -0.77
C MET A 35 -2.05 -15.78 0.64
N THR A 36 -1.10 -15.73 1.58
CA THR A 36 -1.32 -16.22 2.93
C THR A 36 -1.94 -15.13 3.80
N TRP A 37 -3.00 -15.44 4.54
CA TRP A 37 -3.60 -14.49 5.49
C TRP A 37 -2.65 -14.06 6.62
N LYS A 38 -1.55 -14.81 6.82
CA LYS A 38 -0.50 -14.50 7.79
C LYS A 38 0.57 -13.54 7.24
N PHE A 39 0.41 -13.07 6.01
CA PHE A 39 1.28 -12.05 5.42
C PHE A 39 1.38 -10.85 6.37
N ASN A 40 2.57 -10.25 6.45
CA ASN A 40 2.86 -9.15 7.36
C ASN A 40 3.35 -7.93 6.59
N ALA A 41 2.46 -6.95 6.40
CA ALA A 41 2.77 -5.70 5.73
C ALA A 41 3.90 -4.91 6.42
N PHE A 42 4.03 -5.00 7.74
CA PHE A 42 5.16 -4.36 8.47
C PHE A 42 6.49 -5.01 8.13
N THR A 43 6.52 -6.33 7.91
CA THR A 43 7.74 -7.00 7.47
C THR A 43 8.11 -6.54 6.06
N LEU A 44 7.15 -6.44 5.14
CA LEU A 44 7.38 -5.92 3.79
C LEU A 44 7.90 -4.47 3.83
N GLU A 45 7.32 -3.61 4.67
CA GLU A 45 7.77 -2.22 4.88
C GLU A 45 9.24 -2.14 5.29
N ASN A 46 9.65 -2.98 6.24
CA ASN A 46 11.03 -2.97 6.73
C ASN A 46 12.03 -3.44 5.65
N VAL A 47 11.74 -4.53 4.94
CA VAL A 47 12.67 -5.07 3.93
C VAL A 47 12.70 -4.27 2.64
N SER A 48 11.62 -3.55 2.32
CA SER A 48 11.53 -2.68 1.14
C SER A 48 12.12 -1.28 1.38
N GLY A 49 12.63 -0.99 2.59
CA GLY A 49 13.18 0.31 2.92
C GLY A 49 12.13 1.44 2.97
N GLY A 50 10.89 1.10 3.33
CA GLY A 50 9.78 2.04 3.39
C GLY A 50 9.00 2.20 2.09
N ARG A 51 8.97 1.15 1.26
CA ARG A 51 8.35 1.13 -0.08
C ARG A 51 7.40 -0.05 -0.24
N CYS A 52 6.70 -0.45 0.83
CA CYS A 52 5.88 -1.66 0.80
C CYS A 52 4.77 -1.60 -0.24
N LEU A 53 4.13 -0.43 -0.43
CA LEU A 53 2.98 -0.29 -1.30
C LEU A 53 3.35 -0.48 -2.78
N PRO A 54 4.30 0.25 -3.39
CA PRO A 54 4.66 0.04 -4.80
C PRO A 54 5.25 -1.35 -5.07
N VAL A 55 6.01 -1.91 -4.12
CA VAL A 55 6.55 -3.28 -4.23
C VAL A 55 5.43 -4.32 -4.29
N LEU A 56 4.47 -4.25 -3.37
CA LEU A 56 3.31 -5.15 -3.38
C LEU A 56 2.46 -4.96 -4.64
N CYS A 57 2.19 -3.71 -5.05
CA CYS A 57 1.35 -3.42 -6.20
C CYS A 57 1.92 -4.00 -7.50
N ILE A 58 3.23 -3.82 -7.73
CA ILE A 58 3.88 -4.37 -8.93
C ILE A 58 3.89 -5.89 -8.91
N HIS A 59 4.13 -6.51 -7.75
CA HIS A 59 4.01 -7.96 -7.60
C HIS A 59 2.61 -8.45 -7.97
N LEU A 60 1.56 -7.85 -7.40
CA LEU A 60 0.19 -8.26 -7.66
C LEU A 60 -0.23 -8.01 -9.12
N PHE A 61 0.18 -6.89 -9.71
CA PHE A 61 -0.09 -6.60 -11.13
C PHE A 61 0.59 -7.62 -12.06
N HIS A 62 1.75 -8.18 -11.68
CA HIS A 62 2.34 -9.33 -12.38
C HIS A 62 1.57 -10.63 -12.12
N VAL A 63 1.21 -10.93 -10.87
CA VAL A 63 0.47 -12.15 -10.47
C VAL A 63 -0.85 -12.28 -11.25
N TYR A 64 -1.58 -11.17 -11.41
CA TYR A 64 -2.83 -11.14 -12.16
C TYR A 64 -2.64 -10.92 -13.68
N GLY A 65 -1.40 -10.82 -14.17
CA GLY A 65 -1.10 -10.63 -15.59
C GLY A 65 -1.55 -9.28 -16.17
N LEU A 66 -1.88 -8.30 -15.32
CA LEU A 66 -2.46 -7.01 -15.72
C LEU A 66 -1.50 -6.16 -16.57
N ILE A 67 -0.20 -6.23 -16.27
CA ILE A 67 0.83 -5.51 -17.03
C ILE A 67 0.83 -5.96 -18.49
N SER A 68 0.87 -7.28 -18.71
CA SER A 68 0.87 -7.85 -20.06
C SER A 68 -0.47 -7.65 -20.76
N HIS A 69 -1.58 -7.84 -20.04
CA HIS A 69 -2.94 -7.74 -20.60
C HIS A 69 -3.24 -6.34 -21.13
N TYR A 70 -2.91 -5.29 -20.35
CA TYR A 70 -3.15 -3.89 -20.72
C TYR A 70 -1.93 -3.20 -21.34
N GLN A 71 -0.83 -3.92 -21.58
CA GLN A 71 0.42 -3.38 -22.12
C GLN A 71 0.94 -2.18 -21.31
N LEU A 72 0.88 -2.30 -19.98
CA LEU A 72 1.33 -1.23 -19.08
C LEU A 72 2.85 -1.14 -19.09
N ASP A 73 3.37 0.08 -19.15
CA ASP A 73 4.79 0.32 -18.91
C ASP A 73 5.10 0.12 -17.42
N ALA A 74 5.98 -0.85 -17.11
CA ALA A 74 6.28 -1.22 -15.72
C ALA A 74 6.92 -0.06 -14.94
N ALA A 75 7.71 0.79 -15.59
CA ALA A 75 8.31 1.96 -14.94
C ALA A 75 7.24 3.03 -14.61
N CYS A 76 6.28 3.23 -15.52
CA CYS A 76 5.13 4.10 -15.30
C CYS A 76 4.24 3.58 -14.17
N ALA A 77 3.94 2.27 -14.14
CA ALA A 77 3.21 1.64 -13.05
C ALA A 77 3.92 1.80 -11.71
N TRP A 78 5.24 1.54 -11.66
CA TRP A 78 6.05 1.77 -10.46
C TRP A 78 5.98 3.22 -10.00
N LYS A 79 6.08 4.17 -10.93
CA LYS A 79 5.97 5.60 -10.65
C LYS A 79 4.59 5.98 -10.13
N LEU A 80 3.51 5.43 -10.70
CA LEU A 80 2.15 5.65 -10.22
C LEU A 80 2.01 5.20 -8.76
N PHE A 81 2.37 3.96 -8.44
CA PHE A 81 2.24 3.46 -7.07
C PHE A 81 3.16 4.17 -6.09
N SER A 82 4.32 4.62 -6.55
CA SER A 82 5.23 5.49 -5.79
C SER A 82 4.57 6.82 -5.42
N LEU A 83 3.86 7.45 -6.35
CA LEU A 83 3.12 8.69 -6.09
C LEU A 83 1.92 8.46 -5.17
N ILE A 84 1.23 7.33 -5.28
CA ILE A 84 0.14 6.99 -4.34
C ILE A 84 0.70 6.83 -2.93
N GLU A 85 1.80 6.09 -2.75
CA GLU A 85 2.44 5.92 -1.45
C GLU A 85 2.88 7.26 -0.83
N GLU A 86 3.39 8.19 -1.65
CA GLU A 86 3.76 9.53 -1.20
C GLU A 86 2.55 10.38 -0.77
N GLY A 87 1.35 10.08 -1.28
CA GLY A 87 0.10 10.67 -0.83
C GLY A 87 -0.39 10.16 0.53
N TYR A 88 0.21 9.11 1.09
CA TYR A 88 -0.09 8.65 2.44
C TYR A 88 0.79 9.36 3.49
N HIS A 89 0.15 9.85 4.55
CA HIS A 89 0.85 10.50 5.64
C HIS A 89 1.57 9.49 6.55
N SER A 90 2.87 9.29 6.32
CA SER A 90 3.72 8.43 7.19
C SER A 90 3.79 8.83 8.67
N THR A 91 3.29 10.03 9.02
CA THR A 91 3.16 10.50 10.40
C THR A 91 1.90 9.97 11.10
N ASN A 92 0.90 9.51 10.34
CA ASN A 92 -0.29 8.88 10.90
C ASN A 92 0.10 7.52 11.51
N PRO A 93 -0.32 7.21 12.73
CA PRO A 93 0.01 5.93 13.36
C PRO A 93 -0.70 4.74 12.70
N TYR A 94 -1.79 4.96 11.97
CA TYR A 94 -2.59 3.91 11.34
C TYR A 94 -2.82 4.16 9.83
N HIS A 95 -3.58 5.20 9.45
CA HIS A 95 -3.90 5.54 8.06
C HIS A 95 -2.67 6.06 7.29
N ASN A 96 -1.76 5.15 6.95
CA ASN A 96 -0.53 5.36 6.20
C ASN A 96 -0.38 4.26 5.13
N SER A 97 0.72 4.28 4.38
CA SER A 97 0.93 3.35 3.26
C SER A 97 1.03 1.88 3.66
N VAL A 98 1.41 1.58 4.91
CA VAL A 98 1.45 0.20 5.42
C VAL A 98 0.04 -0.35 5.59
N HIS A 99 -0.90 0.48 6.07
CA HIS A 99 -2.33 0.12 6.11
C HIS A 99 -2.89 -0.09 4.71
N ALA A 100 -2.55 0.78 3.75
CA ALA A 100 -2.93 0.58 2.35
C ALA A 100 -2.40 -0.75 1.78
N ALA A 101 -1.16 -1.10 2.08
CA ALA A 101 -0.56 -2.37 1.67
C ALA A 101 -1.26 -3.59 2.31
N ASP A 102 -1.62 -3.50 3.60
CA ASP A 102 -2.37 -4.53 4.31
C ASP A 102 -3.77 -4.75 3.69
N VAL A 103 -4.53 -3.68 3.46
CA VAL A 103 -5.85 -3.75 2.81
C VAL A 103 -5.74 -4.28 1.38
N THR A 104 -4.71 -3.87 0.63
CA THR A 104 -4.46 -4.38 -0.73
C THR A 104 -4.15 -5.88 -0.71
N GLN A 105 -3.36 -6.36 0.26
CA GLN A 105 -3.06 -7.78 0.38
C GLN A 105 -4.28 -8.59 0.85
N ALA A 106 -5.09 -8.07 1.77
CA ALA A 106 -6.35 -8.69 2.15
C ALA A 106 -7.33 -8.78 0.95
N MET A 107 -7.42 -7.72 0.14
CA MET A 107 -8.17 -7.73 -1.12
C MET A 107 -7.68 -8.82 -2.06
N HIS A 108 -6.36 -8.96 -2.21
CA HIS A 108 -5.78 -10.07 -2.98
C HIS A 108 -6.21 -11.44 -2.42
N CYS A 109 -6.18 -11.69 -1.11
CA CYS A 109 -6.68 -12.93 -0.51
C CYS A 109 -8.17 -13.19 -0.81
N PHE A 110 -9.01 -12.16 -0.81
CA PHE A 110 -10.42 -12.29 -1.19
C PHE A 110 -10.59 -12.59 -2.68
N LEU A 111 -9.86 -11.88 -3.55
CA LEU A 111 -9.89 -12.12 -4.98
C LEU A 111 -9.48 -13.55 -5.33
N GLN A 112 -8.57 -14.17 -4.57
CA GLN A 112 -8.13 -15.57 -4.79
C GLN A 112 -9.17 -16.64 -4.41
N GLN A 113 -10.32 -16.28 -3.86
CA GLN A 113 -11.36 -17.26 -3.59
C GLN A 113 -12.00 -17.74 -4.90
N ASN A 114 -12.13 -19.06 -5.10
CA ASN A 114 -12.70 -19.65 -6.33
C ASN A 114 -14.09 -19.11 -6.68
N LYS A 115 -14.87 -18.67 -5.69
CA LYS A 115 -16.20 -18.08 -5.91
C LYS A 115 -16.16 -16.61 -6.37
N ILE A 116 -14.98 -16.02 -6.43
CA ILE A 116 -14.75 -14.62 -6.80
C ILE A 116 -13.90 -14.57 -8.07
N LEU A 117 -12.68 -15.11 -8.06
CA LEU A 117 -11.74 -14.95 -9.19
C LEU A 117 -12.32 -15.39 -10.53
N ASP A 118 -12.99 -16.54 -10.55
CA ASP A 118 -13.51 -17.18 -11.76
C ASP A 118 -14.63 -16.35 -12.44
N TYR A 119 -15.17 -15.34 -11.76
CA TYR A 119 -16.27 -14.49 -12.23
C TYR A 119 -15.86 -13.05 -12.51
N LEU A 120 -14.59 -12.69 -12.29
CA LEU A 120 -14.11 -11.32 -12.48
C LEU A 120 -13.34 -11.17 -13.78
N GLU A 121 -13.62 -10.07 -14.48
CA GLU A 121 -12.83 -9.62 -15.62
C GLU A 121 -11.52 -8.95 -15.15
N PRO A 122 -10.47 -8.93 -15.99
CA PRO A 122 -9.21 -8.26 -15.65
C PRO A 122 -9.38 -6.80 -15.21
N ILE A 123 -10.38 -6.09 -15.74
CA ILE A 123 -10.68 -4.71 -15.36
C ILE A 123 -11.24 -4.62 -13.93
N GLU A 124 -12.08 -5.56 -13.52
CA GLU A 124 -12.68 -5.60 -12.19
C GLU A 124 -11.63 -5.96 -11.14
N ILE A 125 -10.71 -6.87 -11.47
CA ILE A 125 -9.53 -7.20 -10.64
C ILE A 125 -8.66 -5.95 -10.46
N MET A 126 -8.31 -5.28 -11.56
CA MET A 126 -7.49 -4.06 -11.52
C MET A 126 -8.18 -2.96 -10.71
N ALA A 127 -9.48 -2.73 -10.92
CA ALA A 127 -10.26 -1.74 -10.19
C ALA A 127 -10.33 -2.05 -8.69
N SER A 128 -10.52 -3.33 -8.31
CA SER A 128 -10.55 -3.77 -6.91
C SER A 128 -9.21 -3.52 -6.21
N LEU A 129 -8.09 -3.82 -6.88
CA LEU A 129 -6.76 -3.53 -6.36
C LEU A 129 -6.53 -2.03 -6.24
N LEU A 130 -6.80 -1.24 -7.28
CA LEU A 130 -6.63 0.22 -7.25
C LEU A 130 -7.50 0.88 -6.17
N ALA A 131 -8.73 0.40 -5.97
CA ALA A 131 -9.59 0.86 -4.89
C ALA A 131 -8.96 0.59 -3.52
N ALA A 132 -8.48 -0.63 -3.26
CA ALA A 132 -7.80 -0.96 -2.01
C ALA A 132 -6.52 -0.13 -1.78
N ILE A 133 -5.74 0.08 -2.85
CA ILE A 133 -4.48 0.84 -2.84
C ILE A 133 -4.70 2.31 -2.46
N ALA A 134 -5.81 2.92 -2.88
CA ALA A 134 -6.05 4.36 -2.76
C ALA A 134 -7.16 4.75 -1.77
N HIS A 135 -7.80 3.78 -1.09
CA HIS A 135 -9.02 4.03 -0.32
C HIS A 135 -8.89 5.12 0.77
N ASP A 136 -7.71 5.19 1.39
CA ASP A 136 -7.36 6.13 2.48
C ASP A 136 -6.29 7.15 2.05
N MET A 137 -6.11 7.37 0.74
CA MET A 137 -5.08 8.29 0.23
C MET A 137 -5.34 9.72 0.76
N ASP A 138 -4.29 10.41 1.20
CA ASP A 138 -4.35 11.75 1.83
C ASP A 138 -5.17 11.81 3.14
N HIS A 139 -5.34 10.68 3.85
CA HIS A 139 -6.07 10.67 5.12
C HIS A 139 -5.43 11.64 6.17
N PRO A 140 -6.18 12.60 6.76
CA PRO A 140 -5.63 13.64 7.65
C PRO A 140 -5.30 13.15 9.08
N GLY A 141 -5.72 11.94 9.41
CA GLY A 141 -5.49 11.27 10.70
C GLY A 141 -6.61 11.52 11.71
N VAL A 142 -7.71 12.12 11.27
CA VAL A 142 -8.90 12.46 12.06
C VAL A 142 -10.15 12.00 11.32
N ASN A 143 -11.23 11.76 12.08
CA ASN A 143 -12.49 11.32 11.51
C ASN A 143 -13.33 12.48 10.96
N GLN A 144 -14.37 12.13 10.21
CA GLN A 144 -15.29 13.10 9.61
C GLN A 144 -15.97 14.05 10.62
N PRO A 145 -16.51 13.59 11.77
CA PRO A 145 -17.07 14.51 12.77
C PRO A 145 -16.10 15.61 13.22
N PHE A 146 -14.81 15.29 13.36
CA PHE A 146 -13.79 16.28 13.70
C PHE A 146 -13.62 17.33 12.59
N LEU A 147 -13.61 16.92 11.32
CA LEU A 147 -13.50 17.85 10.19
C LEU A 147 -14.70 18.80 10.10
N ILE A 148 -15.91 18.29 10.35
CA ILE A 148 -17.13 19.10 10.41
C ILE A 148 -17.05 20.09 11.58
N ALA A 149 -16.72 19.60 12.78
CA ALA A 149 -16.66 20.43 13.98
C ALA A 149 -15.59 21.54 13.90
N THR A 150 -14.51 21.31 13.15
CA THR A 150 -13.43 22.27 12.96
C THR A 150 -13.60 23.17 11.73
N SER A 151 -14.73 23.06 11.01
CA SER A 151 -14.99 23.79 9.76
C SER A 151 -13.85 23.60 8.75
N ASN A 152 -13.30 22.38 8.67
CA ASN A 152 -12.22 22.07 7.74
C ASN A 152 -12.71 22.24 6.29
N HIS A 153 -11.83 22.72 5.41
CA HIS A 153 -12.14 22.92 4.00
C HIS A 153 -12.68 21.65 3.30
N LEU A 154 -12.23 20.45 3.69
CA LEU A 154 -12.75 19.18 3.17
C LEU A 154 -14.24 18.98 3.50
N ALA A 155 -14.65 19.34 4.72
CA ALA A 155 -16.06 19.25 5.12
C ALA A 155 -16.93 20.22 4.30
N THR A 156 -16.41 21.41 4.00
CA THR A 156 -17.09 22.41 3.16
C THR A 156 -17.20 21.96 1.71
N LEU A 157 -16.11 21.39 1.17
CA LEU A 157 -16.02 20.96 -0.22
C LEU A 157 -17.01 19.82 -0.54
N TYR A 158 -17.14 18.84 0.36
CA TYR A 158 -17.90 17.62 0.08
C TYR A 158 -19.33 17.60 0.64
N ASN A 159 -19.71 18.53 1.52
CA ASN A 159 -21.10 18.91 1.88
C ASN A 159 -22.16 17.76 1.87
N GLY A 160 -21.89 16.59 2.46
CA GLY A 160 -22.74 15.38 2.38
C GLY A 160 -22.09 14.08 2.93
N PRO A 161 -22.79 12.92 2.93
CA PRO A 161 -22.33 11.69 3.57
C PRO A 161 -21.35 10.91 2.68
N PRO A 162 -20.71 9.87 3.25
CA PRO A 162 -19.50 10.03 4.02
C PRO A 162 -18.31 10.44 3.14
N VAL A 163 -17.50 11.38 3.63
CA VAL A 163 -16.06 11.27 3.43
C VAL A 163 -15.63 10.10 4.32
N GLN A 164 -15.68 8.88 3.79
CA GLN A 164 -14.81 7.81 4.29
C GLN A 164 -13.43 8.25 3.83
N ILE A 165 -12.73 8.93 4.73
CA ILE A 165 -11.30 9.17 4.56
C ILE A 165 -10.61 8.01 5.23
#